data_AF-A0A846AR85-F1
#
_entry.id   AF-A0A846AR85-F1
#
_cell.length_a   1.000
_cell.length_b   1.000
_cell.length_c   1.000
_cell.angle_alpha   90.00
_cell.angle_beta   90.00
_cell.angle_gamma   90.00
#
_symmetry.space_group_name_H-M   'P 1'
#
loop_
_entity.id
_entity.type
_entity.pdbx_description
1 polymer ?
#
loop_
_entity_poly.entity_id
_entity_poly.type
_entity_poly.pdbx_seq_one_letter_code
_entity_poly.pdbx_strand_id
1 'polypeptide(L)'
;MVSDFQSQESYQFFLQEARELLQALEEGLLNLRRDSSISKIHDLMRIAHSLKGGAVCVGLNSIGNLAHSLENVFQALYEKNTEIDVELEDLLLKAYDC
;
A
#
# COMPACT_ATOMS: atom_id res chain seq x y z
N MET A 1 -16.30 22.78 16.36
CA MET A 1 -17.04 23.03 15.10
C MET A 1 -16.10 23.15 13.90
N VAL A 2 -14.98 23.89 13.96
CA VAL A 2 -13.96 23.91 12.87
C VAL A 2 -13.17 22.58 12.78
N SER A 3 -12.93 21.92 13.92
CA SER A 3 -12.25 20.62 14.04
C SER A 3 -12.90 19.49 13.24
N ASP A 4 -14.24 19.44 13.26
CA ASP A 4 -15.00 18.32 12.71
C ASP A 4 -15.12 18.44 11.19
N PHE A 5 -15.16 19.69 10.69
CA PHE A 5 -15.19 19.99 9.26
C PHE A 5 -13.84 19.67 8.58
N GLN A 6 -12.72 20.05 9.22
CA GLN A 6 -11.37 19.70 8.74
C GLN A 6 -11.14 18.18 8.75
N SER A 7 -11.68 17.48 9.75
CA SER A 7 -11.61 16.01 9.83
C SER A 7 -12.40 15.34 8.71
N GLN A 8 -13.58 15.87 8.37
CA GLN A 8 -14.41 15.35 7.28
C GLN A 8 -13.81 15.60 5.90
N GLU A 9 -13.22 16.77 5.66
CA GLU A 9 -12.51 17.07 4.40
C GLU A 9 -11.27 16.18 4.22
N SER A 10 -10.47 16.02 5.28
CA SER A 10 -9.30 15.12 5.27
C SER A 10 -9.70 13.67 4.99
N TYR A 11 -10.83 13.22 5.56
CA TYR A 11 -11.37 11.89 5.31
C TYR A 11 -11.81 11.70 3.85
N GLN A 12 -12.50 12.68 3.26
CA GLN A 12 -12.89 12.61 1.84
C GLN A 12 -11.69 12.63 0.90
N PHE A 13 -10.69 13.47 1.21
CA PHE A 13 -9.43 13.49 0.47
C PHE A 13 -8.73 12.14 0.55
N PHE A 14 -8.60 11.58 1.76
CA PHE A 14 -8.02 10.25 1.95
C PHE A 14 -8.78 9.18 1.17
N LEU A 15 -10.11 9.19 1.13
CA LEU A 15 -10.86 8.20 0.36
C LEU A 15 -10.59 8.27 -1.15
N GLN A 16 -10.35 9.47 -1.69
CA GLN A 16 -9.99 9.64 -3.09
C GLN A 16 -8.56 9.15 -3.33
N GLU A 17 -7.61 9.60 -2.51
CA GLU A 17 -6.20 9.19 -2.60
C GLU A 17 -6.04 7.67 -2.42
N ALA A 18 -6.73 7.08 -1.45
CA ALA A 18 -6.68 5.65 -1.18
C ALA A 18 -7.13 4.82 -2.39
N ARG A 19 -8.13 5.26 -3.15
CA ARG A 19 -8.54 4.57 -4.39
C ARG A 19 -7.44 4.57 -5.44
N GLU A 20 -6.80 5.71 -5.64
CA GLU A 20 -5.71 5.85 -6.60
C GLU A 20 -4.49 5.02 -6.19
N LEU A 21 -4.15 5.04 -4.90
CA LEU A 21 -3.07 4.22 -4.34
C LEU A 21 -3.38 2.72 -4.43
N LEU A 22 -4.60 2.29 -4.11
CA LEU A 22 -5.00 0.89 -4.21
C LEU A 22 -5.00 0.39 -5.65
N GLN A 23 -5.41 1.22 -6.61
CA GLN A 23 -5.33 0.87 -8.04
C GLN A 23 -3.87 0.74 -8.48
N ALA A 24 -3.01 1.70 -8.12
CA ALA A 24 -1.59 1.64 -8.45
C ALA A 24 -0.89 0.43 -7.79
N LEU A 25 -1.31 0.06 -6.58
CA LEU A 25 -0.81 -1.10 -5.87
C LEU A 25 -1.20 -2.39 -6.58
N GLU A 26 -2.47 -2.55 -6.97
CA GLU A 26 -2.97 -3.70 -7.74
C GLU A 26 -2.22 -3.85 -9.06
N GLU A 27 -2.11 -2.79 -9.85
CA GLU A 27 -1.39 -2.79 -11.12
C GLU A 27 0.08 -3.16 -10.96
N GLY A 28 0.71 -2.69 -9.87
CA GLY A 28 2.08 -3.04 -9.55
C GLY A 28 2.24 -4.50 -9.13
N LEU A 29 1.32 -5.03 -8.32
CA LEU A 29 1.30 -6.44 -7.89
C LEU A 29 1.08 -7.40 -9.05
N LEU A 30 0.12 -7.12 -9.94
CA LEU A 30 -0.19 -7.94 -11.12
C LEU A 30 0.97 -8.04 -12.13
N ASN A 31 1.91 -7.09 -12.08
CA ASN A 31 3.08 -7.07 -12.94
C ASN A 31 4.37 -7.47 -12.21
N LEU A 32 4.30 -7.81 -10.92
CA LEU A 32 5.47 -7.97 -10.07
C LEU A 32 6.33 -9.17 -10.47
N ARG A 33 5.72 -10.29 -10.91
CA ARG A 33 6.49 -11.42 -11.50
C ARG A 33 7.18 -11.07 -12.81
N ARG A 34 6.60 -10.15 -13.60
CA ARG A 34 7.15 -9.75 -14.91
C ARG A 34 8.28 -8.73 -14.76
N ASP A 35 8.17 -7.88 -13.75
CA ASP A 35 9.13 -6.84 -13.42
C ASP A 35 9.30 -6.78 -11.90
N SER A 36 10.24 -7.57 -11.38
CA SER A 36 10.64 -7.55 -9.97
C SER A 36 11.85 -6.66 -9.74
N SER A 37 12.02 -5.60 -10.56
CA SER A 37 13.14 -4.68 -10.40
C SER A 37 13.09 -3.99 -9.03
N ILE A 38 14.28 -3.64 -8.51
CA ILE A 38 14.42 -2.86 -7.28
C ILE A 38 13.57 -1.58 -7.32
N SER A 39 13.48 -0.94 -8.50
CA SER A 39 12.64 0.23 -8.69
C SER A 39 11.15 -0.09 -8.47
N LYS A 40 10.64 -1.17 -9.09
CA LYS A 40 9.24 -1.57 -8.94
C LYS A 40 8.88 -1.88 -7.49
N ILE A 41 9.74 -2.64 -6.80
CA ILE A 41 9.52 -3.00 -5.39
C ILE A 41 9.54 -1.74 -4.51
N HIS A 42 10.46 -0.81 -4.78
CA HIS A 42 10.52 0.46 -4.07
C HIS A 42 9.28 1.33 -4.31
N ASP A 43 8.73 1.33 -5.53
CA ASP A 43 7.48 2.04 -5.84
C ASP A 43 6.30 1.45 -5.05
N LEU A 44 6.17 0.12 -5.00
CA LEU A 44 5.15 -0.57 -4.20
C LEU A 44 5.27 -0.25 -2.71
N MET A 45 6.50 -0.23 -2.17
CA MET A 45 6.77 0.16 -0.79
C MET A 45 6.31 1.60 -0.50
N ARG A 46 6.58 2.54 -1.42
CA ARG A 46 6.14 3.94 -1.28
C ARG A 46 4.62 4.09 -1.33
N ILE A 47 3.93 3.34 -2.19
CA ILE A 47 2.47 3.33 -2.27
C ILE A 47 1.88 2.85 -0.94
N ALA A 48 2.37 1.73 -0.40
CA ALA A 48 1.93 1.22 0.90
C ALA A 48 2.21 2.21 2.04
N HIS A 49 3.38 2.88 2.02
CA HIS A 49 3.73 3.92 2.99
C HIS A 49 2.76 5.11 2.94
N SER A 50 2.41 5.61 1.75
CA SER A 50 1.45 6.70 1.58
C SER A 50 0.07 6.29 2.09
N LEU A 51 -0.39 5.08 1.77
CA LEU A 51 -1.68 4.56 2.24
C LEU A 51 -1.72 4.46 3.77
N LYS A 52 -0.63 3.98 4.40
CA LYS A 52 -0.46 3.97 5.85
C LYS A 52 -0.58 5.37 6.44
N GLY A 53 0.19 6.32 5.91
CA GLY A 53 0.22 7.70 6.38
C GLY A 53 -1.16 8.35 6.32
N GLY A 54 -1.83 8.24 5.17
CA GLY A 54 -3.20 8.74 4.99
C GLY A 54 -4.19 8.12 5.97
N ALA A 55 -4.17 6.80 6.14
CA ALA A 55 -5.09 6.08 7.02
C ALA A 55 -4.91 6.49 8.50
N VAL A 56 -3.65 6.60 8.96
CA VAL A 56 -3.33 7.06 10.32
C VAL A 56 -3.77 8.51 10.53
N CYS A 57 -3.55 9.39 9.55
CA CYS A 57 -3.96 10.80 9.62
C CYS A 57 -5.48 10.97 9.82
N VAL A 58 -6.30 10.07 9.26
CA VAL A 58 -7.76 10.11 9.41
C VAL A 58 -8.30 9.15 10.49
N GLY A 59 -7.43 8.55 11.30
CA GLY A 59 -7.80 7.70 12.44
C GLY A 59 -8.22 6.26 12.09
N LEU A 60 -7.98 5.80 10.86
CA LEU A 60 -8.29 4.44 10.41
C LEU A 60 -7.14 3.48 10.72
N ASN A 61 -6.92 3.24 12.02
CA ASN A 61 -5.76 2.47 12.52
C ASN A 61 -5.66 1.04 11.93
N SER A 62 -6.79 0.35 11.73
CA SER A 62 -6.78 -1.00 11.15
C SER A 62 -6.24 -1.01 9.72
N ILE A 63 -6.64 -0.04 8.89
CA ILE A 63 -6.14 0.14 7.53
C ILE A 63 -4.66 0.53 7.57
N GLY A 64 -4.29 1.45 8.47
CA GLY A 64 -2.90 1.84 8.67
C GLY A 64 -2.00 0.64 9.01
N ASN A 65 -2.46 -0.27 9.88
CA ASN A 65 -1.73 -1.47 10.26
C ASN A 65 -1.59 -2.48 9.11
N LEU A 66 -2.62 -2.64 8.29
CA LEU A 66 -2.56 -3.51 7.10
C LEU A 66 -1.58 -2.94 6.07
N ALA A 67 -1.67 -1.64 5.77
CA ALA A 67 -0.77 -0.94 4.86
C ALA A 67 0.69 -1.01 5.34
N HIS A 68 0.91 -0.87 6.65
CA HIS A 68 2.23 -1.05 7.25
C HIS A 68 2.76 -2.48 7.12
N SER A 69 1.88 -3.49 7.23
CA SER A 69 2.29 -4.89 7.03
C SER A 69 2.74 -5.13 5.59
N LEU A 70 2.03 -4.58 4.60
CA LEU A 70 2.42 -4.61 3.19
C LEU A 70 3.75 -3.87 2.94
N GLU A 71 3.92 -2.68 3.51
CA GLU A 71 5.17 -1.91 3.44
C GLU A 71 6.37 -2.73 3.94
N ASN A 72 6.22 -3.42 5.08
CA ASN A 72 7.27 -4.28 5.64
C ASN A 72 7.62 -5.45 4.72
N VAL A 73 6.63 -6.03 4.03
CA VAL A 73 6.89 -7.09 3.05
C VAL A 73 7.69 -6.54 1.87
N PHE A 74 7.29 -5.41 1.30
CA PHE A 74 8.04 -4.79 0.19
C PHE A 74 9.45 -4.36 0.61
N GLN A 75 9.63 -3.85 1.83
CA GLN A 75 10.94 -3.55 2.38
C GLN A 75 11.83 -4.81 2.43
N ALA A 76 11.31 -5.93 2.93
CA ALA A 76 12.06 -7.17 2.98
C ALA A 76 12.44 -7.68 1.58
N LEU A 77 11.55 -7.53 0.59
CA LEU A 77 11.84 -7.87 -0.81
C LEU A 77 12.93 -6.97 -1.40
N TYR A 78 12.88 -5.67 -1.10
CA TYR A 78 13.87 -4.68 -1.52
C TYR A 78 15.27 -4.98 -0.97
N GLU A 79 15.37 -5.35 0.30
CA GLU A 79 16.65 -5.62 0.97
C GLU A 79 17.30 -6.94 0.54
N LYS A 80 16.50 -7.97 0.24
CA LYS A 80 17.00 -9.33 0.03
C LYS A 80 17.18 -9.74 -1.44
N ASN A 81 16.80 -8.90 -2.39
CA ASN A 81 16.76 -9.25 -3.83
C ASN A 81 16.10 -10.62 -4.04
N THR A 82 14.96 -10.82 -3.39
CA THR A 82 14.26 -12.12 -3.34
C THR A 82 13.64 -12.41 -4.70
N GLU A 83 13.75 -13.65 -5.17
CA GLU A 83 13.04 -14.09 -6.37
C GLU A 83 11.53 -14.15 -6.08
N ILE A 84 10.72 -13.55 -6.96
CA ILE A 84 9.27 -13.49 -6.79
C ILE A 84 8.64 -14.62 -7.61
N ASP A 85 8.21 -15.68 -6.91
CA ASP A 85 7.52 -16.81 -7.52
C ASP A 85 5.99 -16.62 -7.54
N VAL A 86 5.29 -17.63 -8.05
CA VAL A 86 3.83 -17.63 -8.18
C VAL A 86 3.14 -17.59 -6.82
N GLU A 87 3.67 -18.31 -5.84
CA GLU A 87 3.08 -18.42 -4.51
C GLU A 87 3.17 -17.09 -3.75
N LEU A 88 4.30 -16.40 -3.86
CA LEU A 88 4.51 -15.09 -3.27
C LEU A 88 3.63 -14.01 -3.92
N GLU A 89 3.51 -13.98 -5.26
CA GLU A 89 2.63 -13.02 -5.93
C GLU A 89 1.16 -13.22 -5.51
N ASP A 90 0.69 -14.47 -5.47
CA ASP A 90 -0.66 -14.80 -5.04
C ASP A 90 -0.91 -14.42 -3.56
N LEU A 91 0.09 -14.59 -2.70
CA LEU A 91 -0.01 -14.18 -1.30
C LEU A 91 -0.11 -12.66 -1.15
N LEU A 92 0.65 -11.90 -1.95
CA LEU A 92 0.61 -10.45 -1.98
C LEU A 92 -0.74 -9.93 -2.49
N LEU A 93 -1.29 -10.53 -3.53
CA LEU A 93 -2.64 -10.20 -4.04
C LEU A 93 -3.72 -10.49 -2.98
N LYS A 94 -3.65 -11.62 -2.28
CA LYS A 94 -4.58 -11.91 -1.18
C LYS A 94 -4.48 -10.91 -0.03
N ALA A 95 -3.27 -10.44 0.29
CA ALA A 95 -3.08 -9.44 1.34
C ALA A 95 -3.62 -8.07 0.93
N TYR A 96 -3.61 -7.75 -0.37
CA TYR A 96 -4.26 -6.56 -0.94
C TYR A 96 -5.79 -6.65 -0.89
N ASP A 97 -6.38 -7.83 -1.12
CA ASP A 97 -7.83 -8.06 -1.18
C ASP A 97 -8.57 -8.05 0.19
N CYS A 98 -7.84 -7.99 1.31
CA CYS A 98 -8.37 -8.11 2.68
C CYS A 98 -9.20 -6.93 3.18
#